data_AF-A0A3F2V5L7-F1
#
_entry.id   AF-A0A3F2V5L7-F1
#
_cell.length_a   1.000
_cell.length_b   1.000
_cell.length_c   1.000
_cell.angle_alpha   90.00
_cell.angle_beta   90.00
_cell.angle_gamma   90.00
#
_symmetry.space_group_name_H-M   'P 1'
#
loop_
_entity.id
_entity.type
_entity.pdbx_description
1 polymer ?
#
loop_
_entity_poly.entity_id
_entity_poly.type
_entity_poly.pdbx_seq_one_letter_code
_entity_poly.pdbx_strand_id
1 'polypeptide(L)'
;MSLSAEEKDDLMEVIEIIYGYDSEIQNYKNSFNDQTVDAVEDAFAALIECNNNMKSLVVDLLGGARYLVKGWLKKILGQVRKRLENEKIKFNGLACRNVVSGSWKSAIIISTY
;
A
#
# COMPACT_ATOMS: atom_id res chain seq x y z
N MET A 1 -13.94 3.31 10.41
CA MET A 1 -13.35 3.44 11.76
C MET A 1 -12.01 4.14 11.65
N SER A 2 -11.52 4.74 12.73
CA SER A 2 -10.17 5.31 12.80
C SER A 2 -9.15 4.19 12.96
N LEU A 3 -8.04 4.27 12.22
CA LEU A 3 -6.84 3.47 12.50
C LEU A 3 -6.22 3.91 13.83
N SER A 4 -5.53 2.99 14.51
CA SER A 4 -4.64 3.30 15.63
C SER A 4 -3.40 4.08 15.14
N ALA A 5 -2.67 4.74 16.05
CA ALA A 5 -1.47 5.48 15.67
C ALA A 5 -0.42 4.58 14.99
N GLU A 6 -0.21 3.38 15.52
CA GLU A 6 0.71 2.39 14.93
C GLU A 6 0.24 1.94 13.54
N GLU A 7 -1.05 1.68 13.33
CA GLU A 7 -1.56 1.36 11.99
C GLU A 7 -1.39 2.51 11.00
N LYS A 8 -1.49 3.77 11.44
CA LYS A 8 -1.27 4.94 10.58
C LYS A 8 0.19 5.06 10.17
N ASP A 9 1.11 4.83 11.12
CA ASP A 9 2.55 4.83 10.87
C ASP A 9 2.93 3.68 9.92
N ASP A 10 2.45 2.46 10.20
CA ASP A 10 2.69 1.30 9.37
C ASP A 10 2.14 1.48 7.95
N LEU A 11 0.94 2.08 7.81
CA LEU A 11 0.35 2.38 6.51
C LEU A 11 1.18 3.42 5.75
N MET A 12 1.68 4.44 6.43
CA MET A 12 2.56 5.43 5.82
C MET A 12 3.85 4.81 5.31
N GLU A 13 4.53 3.99 6.13
CA GLU A 13 5.77 3.33 5.71
C GLU A 13 5.54 2.44 4.48
N VAL A 14 4.41 1.72 4.44
CA VAL A 14 4.02 0.93 3.26
C VAL A 14 3.84 1.81 2.03
N ILE A 15 3.15 2.94 2.17
CA ILE A 15 2.99 3.93 1.08
C ILE A 15 4.37 4.44 0.64
N GLU A 16 5.24 4.83 1.56
CA GLU A 16 6.57 5.37 1.22
C GLU A 16 7.45 4.35 0.50
N ILE A 17 7.42 3.07 0.89
CA ILE A 17 8.20 2.03 0.21
C ILE A 17 7.71 1.82 -1.23
N ILE A 18 6.41 1.98 -1.48
CA ILE A 18 5.80 1.70 -2.78
C ILE A 18 5.86 2.89 -3.72
N TYR A 19 5.45 4.05 -3.23
CA TYR A 19 5.26 5.26 -4.02
C TYR A 19 6.45 6.23 -3.90
N GLY A 20 7.34 5.98 -2.94
CA GLY A 20 8.33 6.97 -2.50
C GLY A 20 7.73 7.90 -1.45
N TYR A 21 8.61 8.63 -0.77
CA TYR A 21 8.19 9.65 0.18
C TYR A 21 7.41 10.77 -0.53
N ASP A 22 6.21 11.06 -0.02
CA ASP A 22 5.38 12.18 -0.45
C ASP A 22 4.94 13.01 0.76
N SER A 23 5.36 14.28 0.79
CA SER A 23 5.11 15.18 1.92
C SER A 23 3.64 15.56 2.06
N GLU A 24 2.85 15.55 0.97
CA GLU A 24 1.42 15.83 1.05
C GLU A 24 0.70 14.65 1.72
N ILE A 25 0.99 13.42 1.29
CA ILE A 25 0.41 12.23 1.93
C ILE A 25 0.80 12.18 3.43
N GLN A 26 2.05 12.49 3.75
CA GLN A 26 2.52 12.53 5.14
C GLN A 26 1.73 13.51 6.01
N ASN A 27 1.37 14.68 5.46
CA ASN A 27 0.56 15.68 6.19
C ASN A 27 -0.84 15.16 6.54
N TYR A 28 -1.38 14.23 5.75
CA TYR A 28 -2.69 13.61 6.00
C TYR A 28 -2.62 12.33 6.82
N LYS A 29 -1.43 11.85 7.23
CA LYS A 29 -1.26 10.60 8.00
C LYS A 29 -2.19 10.51 9.21
N ASN A 30 -2.35 11.62 9.95
CA ASN A 30 -3.20 11.66 11.14
C ASN A 30 -4.68 11.43 10.83
N SER A 31 -5.12 11.63 9.59
CA SER A 31 -6.48 11.43 9.10
C SER A 31 -6.70 10.07 8.43
N PHE A 32 -5.67 9.23 8.34
CA PHE A 32 -5.79 7.90 7.74
C PHE A 32 -6.86 7.07 8.46
N ASN A 33 -7.68 6.40 7.67
CA ASN A 33 -8.82 5.63 8.13
C ASN A 33 -8.99 4.36 7.28
N ASP A 34 -10.03 3.57 7.53
CA ASP A 34 -10.27 2.33 6.77
C ASP A 34 -10.41 2.56 5.25
N GLN A 35 -11.02 3.67 4.82
CA GLN A 35 -11.11 4.01 3.39
C GLN A 35 -9.74 4.29 2.80
N THR A 36 -8.82 4.86 3.59
CA THR A 36 -7.42 5.02 3.18
C THR A 36 -6.74 3.67 2.98
N VAL A 37 -7.00 2.70 3.86
CA VAL A 37 -6.49 1.33 3.67
C VAL A 37 -7.05 0.72 2.40
N ASP A 38 -8.36 0.85 2.15
CA ASP A 38 -9.00 0.33 0.96
C ASP A 38 -8.45 0.97 -0.33
N ALA A 39 -8.15 2.27 -0.32
CA ALA A 39 -7.53 2.96 -1.45
C ALA A 39 -6.09 2.47 -1.70
N VAL A 40 -5.33 2.22 -0.63
CA VAL A 40 -3.99 1.63 -0.73
C VAL A 40 -4.06 0.18 -1.21
N GLU A 41 -5.08 -0.59 -0.83
CA GLU A 41 -5.33 -1.95 -1.35
C GLU A 41 -5.57 -1.97 -2.87
N ASP A 42 -6.37 -1.04 -3.39
CA ASP A 42 -6.61 -0.96 -4.84
C ASP A 42 -5.33 -0.62 -5.59
N ALA A 43 -4.54 0.30 -5.01
CA ALA A 43 -3.26 0.67 -5.56
C ALA A 43 -2.26 -0.51 -5.52
N PHE A 44 -2.28 -1.31 -4.44
CA PHE A 44 -1.56 -2.58 -4.36
C PHE A 44 -2.00 -3.59 -5.41
N ALA A 45 -3.30 -3.73 -5.66
CA ALA A 45 -3.82 -4.68 -6.65
C ALA A 45 -3.29 -4.34 -8.05
N ALA A 46 -3.34 -3.06 -8.44
CA ALA A 46 -2.77 -2.59 -9.70
C ALA A 46 -1.25 -2.86 -9.79
N LEU A 47 -0.53 -2.70 -8.67
CA LEU A 47 0.89 -2.99 -8.60
C LEU A 47 1.21 -4.49 -8.70
N ILE A 48 0.40 -5.35 -8.07
CA ILE A 48 0.52 -6.82 -8.14
C ILE A 48 0.37 -7.31 -9.58
N GLU A 49 -0.51 -6.69 -10.37
CA GLU A 49 -0.71 -7.05 -11.78
C GLU A 49 0.52 -6.77 -12.64
N CYS A 50 1.28 -5.71 -12.35
CA CYS A 50 2.45 -5.33 -13.14
C CYS A 50 3.82 -5.71 -12.52
N ASN A 51 3.86 -6.19 -11.26
CA ASN A 51 5.09 -6.56 -10.56
C ASN A 51 5.02 -7.96 -9.95
N ASN A 52 5.68 -8.93 -10.60
CA ASN A 52 5.75 -10.31 -10.14
C ASN A 52 6.39 -10.48 -8.74
N ASN A 53 7.35 -9.63 -8.35
CA ASN A 53 7.95 -9.71 -7.02
C ASN A 53 6.93 -9.28 -5.96
N MET A 54 6.16 -8.21 -6.23
CA MET A 54 5.07 -7.79 -5.35
C MET A 54 3.99 -8.87 -5.25
N LYS A 55 3.63 -9.47 -6.39
CA LYS A 55 2.69 -10.59 -6.43
C LYS A 55 3.15 -11.77 -5.58
N SER A 56 4.42 -12.16 -5.69
CA SER A 56 4.98 -13.24 -4.87
C SER A 56 4.88 -12.89 -3.38
N LEU A 57 5.36 -11.70 -2.98
CA LEU A 57 5.31 -11.27 -1.58
C LEU A 57 3.90 -11.35 -1.00
N VAL A 58 2.91 -10.81 -1.72
CA VAL A 58 1.53 -10.76 -1.23
C VAL A 58 0.90 -12.15 -1.21
N VAL A 59 1.16 -12.98 -2.22
CA VAL A 59 0.69 -14.38 -2.26
C VAL A 59 1.31 -15.20 -1.13
N ASP A 60 2.59 -14.99 -0.83
CA ASP A 60 3.31 -15.68 0.24
C ASP A 60 2.79 -15.28 1.63
N LEU A 61 2.46 -14.00 1.84
CA LEU A 61 1.89 -13.51 3.09
C LEU A 61 0.44 -13.97 3.31
N LEU A 62 -0.39 -13.93 2.27
CA LEU A 62 -1.83 -14.20 2.42
C LEU A 62 -2.22 -15.67 2.19
N GLY A 63 -1.39 -16.42 1.46
CA GLY A 63 -1.69 -17.78 1.02
C GLY A 63 -2.68 -17.79 -0.15
N GLY A 64 -2.21 -17.45 -1.35
CA GLY A 64 -2.98 -17.51 -2.60
C GLY A 64 -3.60 -16.18 -3.02
N ALA A 65 -4.74 -16.23 -3.72
CA ALA A 65 -5.38 -15.05 -4.34
C ALA A 65 -6.24 -14.20 -3.37
N ARG A 66 -5.97 -14.26 -2.06
CA ARG A 66 -6.77 -13.53 -1.05
C ARG A 66 -6.60 -12.00 -1.11
N TYR A 67 -5.57 -11.51 -1.82
CA TYR A 67 -5.38 -10.08 -2.09
C TYR A 67 -6.49 -9.46 -2.96
N LEU A 68 -7.32 -10.29 -3.59
CA LEU A 68 -8.48 -9.84 -4.37
C LEU A 68 -9.68 -9.45 -3.48
N VAL A 69 -9.65 -9.79 -2.19
CA VAL A 69 -10.75 -9.51 -1.25
C VAL A 69 -10.39 -8.31 -0.40
N LYS A 70 -11.26 -7.28 -0.39
CA LYS A 70 -11.07 -6.06 0.41
C LYS A 70 -10.84 -6.31 1.91
N GLY A 71 -10.09 -5.40 2.54
CA GLY A 71 -9.74 -5.41 3.95
C GLY A 71 -8.68 -6.45 4.32
N TRP A 72 -7.92 -6.94 3.34
CA TRP A 72 -6.80 -7.86 3.57
C TRP A 72 -5.58 -7.13 4.13
N LEU A 73 -5.28 -5.93 3.63
CA LEU A 73 -4.09 -5.16 3.98
C LEU A 73 -4.16 -4.76 5.45
N LYS A 74 -5.32 -4.31 5.92
CA LYS A 74 -5.51 -4.00 7.35
C LYS A 74 -5.17 -5.18 8.26
N LYS A 75 -5.51 -6.40 7.86
CA LYS A 75 -5.29 -7.61 8.68
C LYS A 75 -3.82 -8.02 8.78
N ILE A 76 -3.01 -7.65 7.79
CA ILE A 76 -1.61 -8.06 7.71
C ILE A 76 -0.65 -6.88 7.57
N LEU A 77 -1.09 -5.66 7.89
CA LEU A 77 -0.37 -4.42 7.60
C LEU A 77 1.07 -4.43 8.13
N GLY A 78 1.24 -4.76 9.41
CA GLY A 78 2.58 -4.86 10.01
C GLY A 78 3.44 -5.99 9.45
N GLN A 79 2.85 -7.05 8.87
CA GLN A 79 3.61 -8.11 8.19
C GLN A 79 4.06 -7.65 6.80
N VAL A 80 3.17 -6.99 6.05
CA VAL A 80 3.47 -6.39 4.74
C VAL A 80 4.61 -5.40 4.87
N ARG A 81 4.51 -4.46 5.83
CA ARG A 81 5.55 -3.47 6.13
C ARG A 81 6.91 -4.13 6.35
N LYS A 82 7.00 -5.04 7.33
CA LYS A 82 8.25 -5.78 7.64
C LYS A 82 8.80 -6.51 6.43
N ARG A 83 7.94 -7.08 5.59
CA ARG A 83 8.38 -7.84 4.42
C ARG A 83 8.90 -6.91 3.32
N LEU A 84 8.23 -5.79 3.09
CA LEU A 84 8.65 -4.76 2.14
C LEU A 84 10.00 -4.14 2.50
N GLU A 85 10.23 -3.86 3.79
CA GLU A 85 11.52 -3.36 4.29
C GLU A 85 12.66 -4.35 4.01
N ASN A 86 12.40 -5.65 4.22
CA ASN A 86 13.39 -6.71 4.07
C ASN A 86 13.71 -7.03 2.60
N GLU A 87 12.72 -7.03 1.72
CA GLU A 87 12.89 -7.52 0.35
C GLU A 87 13.40 -6.48 -0.65
N LYS A 88 13.57 -5.20 -0.25
CA LYS A 88 14.03 -4.09 -1.13
C LYS A 88 13.43 -4.20 -2.53
N ILE A 89 12.09 -4.27 -2.60
CA ILE A 89 11.39 -4.63 -3.83
C ILE A 89 11.82 -3.74 -4.99
N LYS A 90 12.36 -4.39 -6.02
CA LYS A 90 12.64 -3.72 -7.30
C LYS A 90 11.34 -3.62 -8.08
N PHE A 91 10.87 -2.39 -8.26
CA PHE A 91 9.77 -2.06 -9.15
C PHE A 91 10.26 -2.18 -10.59
N ASN A 92 9.98 -3.32 -11.22
CA ASN A 92 10.38 -3.59 -12.59
C ASN A 92 9.50 -2.77 -13.55
N GLY A 93 10.02 -1.65 -14.04
CA GLY A 93 9.48 -0.92 -15.19
C GLY A 93 8.93 0.49 -14.91
N LEU A 94 9.14 1.39 -15.88
CA LEU A 94 8.60 2.75 -15.89
C LEU A 94 7.05 2.76 -15.91
N ALA A 95 6.42 1.81 -16.61
CA ALA A 95 4.98 1.72 -16.70
C ALA A 95 4.30 1.37 -15.37
N CYS A 96 4.87 0.40 -14.64
CA CYS A 96 4.37 0.00 -13.32
C CYS A 96 4.55 1.15 -12.31
N ARG A 97 5.66 1.89 -12.38
CA ARG A 97 5.85 3.13 -11.60
C ARG A 97 4.85 4.24 -11.96
N ASN A 98 4.54 4.46 -13.23
CA ASN A 98 3.64 5.54 -13.66
C ASN A 98 2.17 5.29 -13.29
N VAL A 99 1.72 4.03 -13.34
CA VAL A 99 0.39 3.64 -12.83
C VAL A 99 0.32 3.91 -11.32
N VAL A 100 1.42 3.68 -10.61
CA VAL A 100 1.55 3.78 -9.15
C VAL A 100 1.66 5.25 -8.69
N SER A 101 2.48 6.09 -9.35
CA SER A 101 2.83 7.43 -8.86
C SER A 101 1.82 8.54 -9.21
N GLY A 102 1.02 8.39 -10.27
CA GLY A 102 0.13 9.46 -10.75
C GLY A 102 -1.30 9.40 -10.22
N SER A 103 -1.97 8.25 -10.34
CA SER A 103 -3.42 8.14 -10.04
C SER A 103 -3.72 7.90 -8.57
N TRP A 104 -2.85 7.19 -7.86
CA TRP A 104 -3.17 6.70 -6.51
C TRP A 104 -2.91 7.71 -5.42
N LYS A 105 -2.01 8.68 -5.63
CA LYS A 105 -1.80 9.79 -4.69
C LYS A 105 -3.10 10.54 -4.41
N SER A 106 -3.81 10.95 -5.46
CA SER A 106 -5.09 11.67 -5.31
C SER A 106 -6.14 10.80 -4.62
N ALA A 107 -6.22 9.50 -4.95
CA ALA A 107 -7.15 8.58 -4.31
C ALA A 107 -6.87 8.42 -2.81
N ILE A 108 -5.60 8.27 -2.42
CA ILE A 108 -5.16 8.18 -1.03
C ILE A 108 -5.52 9.46 -0.28
N ILE A 109 -5.18 10.64 -0.80
CA ILE A 109 -5.49 11.92 -0.14
C ILE A 109 -7.00 12.12 -0.01
N ILE A 110 -7.78 11.88 -1.06
CA ILE A 110 -9.26 12.01 -1.04
C ILE A 110 -9.88 11.08 0.01
N SER A 111 -9.35 9.87 0.17
CA SER A 111 -9.86 8.89 1.16
C SER A 111 -9.56 9.25 2.62
N THR A 112 -8.82 10.33 2.89
CA THR A 112 -8.54 10.80 4.27
C THR A 112 -9.61 11.73 4.83
N TYR A 113 -10.58 12.14 4.01
CA TYR A 113 -11.73 12.96 4.38
C TYR A 113 -12.95 12.08 4.69
#